data_AF-A0A1Q9TS51-F1
#
_entry.id   AF-A0A1Q9TS51-F1
#
_cell.length_a   1.000
_cell.length_b   1.000
_cell.length_c   1.000
_cell.angle_alpha   90.00
_cell.angle_beta   90.00
_cell.angle_gamma   90.00
#
_symmetry.space_group_name_H-M   'P 1'
#
loop_
_entity.id
_entity.type
_entity.pdbx_description
1 polymer ?
#
loop_
_entity_poly.entity_id
_entity_poly.type
_entity_poly.pdbx_seq_one_letter_code
_entity_poly.pdbx_strand_id
1 'polypeptide(L)'
;MSADIVTLIGDIALVSVTALLWTFVVLYGVTARWEATEAGPGLLFISLISALILTLGCIRLAVASGPVLEVARTLLYLAALLALTRLILLFLRAQRVGKRPKE
;
A
#
# COMPACT_ATOMS: atom_id res chain seq x y z
N MET A 1 -2.34 32.72 -9.12
CA MET A 1 -2.23 31.87 -7.92
C MET A 1 -2.35 30.41 -8.38
N SER A 2 -1.38 29.90 -9.15
CA SER A 2 -1.80 29.14 -10.35
C SER A 2 -1.14 27.79 -10.61
N ALA A 3 0.02 27.44 -10.09
CA ALA A 3 0.59 26.09 -10.28
C ALA A 3 1.50 25.66 -9.12
N ASP A 4 2.31 26.60 -8.62
CA ASP A 4 3.29 26.32 -7.55
C ASP A 4 2.62 25.99 -6.21
N ILE A 5 1.47 26.61 -5.92
CA ILE A 5 0.72 26.32 -4.70
C ILE A 5 0.07 24.93 -4.79
N VAL A 6 -0.42 24.54 -5.96
CA VAL A 6 -1.07 23.23 -6.16
C VAL A 6 -0.05 22.10 -6.05
N THR A 7 1.12 22.28 -6.66
CA THR A 7 2.24 21.31 -6.55
C THR A 7 2.73 21.20 -5.11
N LEU A 8 2.94 22.33 -4.42
CA LEU A 8 3.33 22.34 -3.01
C LEU A 8 2.33 21.60 -2.11
N ILE A 9 1.03 21.85 -2.28
CA ILE A 9 -0.01 21.15 -1.52
C ILE A 9 0.02 19.65 -1.82
N GLY A 10 0.22 19.27 -3.09
CA GLY A 10 0.35 17.87 -3.50
C GLY A 10 1.54 17.17 -2.84
N ASP A 11 2.69 17.83 -2.78
CA ASP A 11 3.91 17.30 -2.18
C ASP A 11 3.76 17.12 -0.66
N ILE A 12 3.19 18.12 0.02
CA ILE A 12 2.89 18.04 1.47
C ILE A 12 1.92 16.89 1.75
N ALA A 13 0.86 16.76 0.94
CA ALA A 13 -0.11 15.68 1.08
C ALA A 13 0.54 14.31 0.87
N LEU A 14 1.39 14.17 -0.16
CA LEU A 14 2.11 12.94 -0.46
C LEU A 14 3.01 12.53 0.72
N VAL A 15 3.84 13.44 1.23
CA VAL A 15 4.73 13.18 2.37
C VAL A 15 3.93 12.82 3.62
N SER A 16 2.84 13.54 3.89
CA SER A 16 1.97 13.32 5.05
C SER A 16 1.30 11.94 5.01
N VAL A 17 0.73 11.56 3.88
CA VAL A 17 0.11 10.23 3.70
C VAL A 17 1.16 9.13 3.78
N THR A 18 2.35 9.34 3.23
CA THR A 18 3.48 8.40 3.34
C THR A 18 3.86 8.16 4.80
N ALA A 19 3.99 9.23 5.60
CA ALA A 19 4.32 9.14 7.01
C ALA A 19 3.22 8.44 7.83
N LEU A 20 1.95 8.77 7.59
CA LEU A 20 0.81 8.10 8.24
C LEU A 20 0.77 6.61 7.91
N LEU A 21 1.02 6.24 6.65
CA LEU A 21 0.98 4.85 6.24
C LEU A 21 2.14 4.04 6.82
N TRP A 22 3.35 4.61 6.91
CA TRP A 22 4.45 3.98 7.65
C TRP A 22 4.15 3.83 9.14
N THR A 23 3.51 4.83 9.75
CA THR A 23 3.06 4.76 11.14
C THR A 23 2.07 3.60 11.31
N PHE A 24 1.11 3.46 10.40
CA PHE A 24 0.20 2.31 10.40
C PHE A 24 0.94 0.98 10.23
N VAL A 25 1.88 0.86 9.29
CA VAL A 25 2.65 -0.38 9.06
C VAL A 25 3.43 -0.78 10.30
N VAL A 26 4.10 0.17 10.96
CA VAL A 26 4.87 -0.09 12.19
C VAL A 26 3.94 -0.46 13.33
N LEU A 27 2.89 0.32 13.59
CA LEU A 27 1.95 0.03 14.67
C LEU A 27 1.23 -1.29 14.44
N TYR A 28 0.69 -1.52 13.25
CA TYR A 28 -0.03 -2.74 12.92
C TYR A 28 0.89 -3.97 12.93
N GLY A 29 2.11 -3.85 12.39
CA GLY A 29 3.09 -4.93 12.38
C GLY A 29 3.60 -5.33 13.77
N VAL A 30 3.77 -4.37 14.67
CA VAL A 30 4.34 -4.61 16.02
C VAL A 30 3.26 -4.86 17.09
N THR A 31 2.15 -4.12 17.06
CA THR A 31 1.16 -4.14 18.15
C THR A 31 -0.05 -5.02 17.85
N ALA A 32 -0.46 -5.15 16.59
CA ALA A 32 -1.63 -5.95 16.25
C ALA A 32 -1.24 -7.42 16.10
N ARG A 33 -2.09 -8.33 16.58
CA ARG A 33 -1.97 -9.77 16.29
C ARG A 33 -2.47 -10.06 14.86
N TRP A 34 -1.82 -9.47 13.86
CA TRP A 34 -2.21 -9.59 12.46
C TRP A 34 -2.25 -11.06 12.00
N GLU A 35 -1.41 -11.91 12.59
CA GLU A 35 -1.39 -13.37 12.37
C GLU A 35 -2.67 -14.09 12.82
N ALA A 36 -3.43 -13.52 13.75
CA ALA A 36 -4.62 -14.17 14.31
C ALA A 36 -5.83 -14.15 13.35
N THR A 37 -5.77 -13.36 12.28
CA THR A 37 -6.86 -13.23 11.31
C THR A 37 -6.38 -13.64 9.93
N GLU A 38 -7.21 -14.34 9.15
CA GLU A 38 -6.84 -14.75 7.77
C GLU A 38 -6.56 -13.54 6.86
N ALA A 39 -7.20 -12.39 7.15
CA ALA A 39 -7.03 -11.16 6.39
C ALA A 39 -5.84 -10.29 6.83
N GLY A 40 -5.35 -10.47 8.07
CA GLY A 40 -4.35 -9.58 8.68
C GLY A 40 -3.01 -9.54 7.94
N PRO A 41 -2.40 -10.68 7.53
CA PRO A 41 -1.18 -10.67 6.72
C PRO A 41 -1.38 -9.96 5.38
N GLY A 42 -2.57 -10.12 4.78
CA GLY A 42 -2.92 -9.45 3.53
C GLY A 42 -2.99 -7.93 3.69
N LEU A 43 -3.59 -7.46 4.78
CA LEU A 43 -3.68 -6.04 5.12
C LEU A 43 -2.31 -5.42 5.41
N LEU A 44 -1.45 -6.11 6.18
CA LEU A 44 -0.09 -5.64 6.44
C LEU A 44 0.72 -5.55 5.14
N PHE A 45 0.64 -6.57 4.28
CA PHE A 45 1.39 -6.63 3.03
C PHE A 45 0.96 -5.55 2.03
N ILE A 46 -0.35 -5.31 1.86
CA ILE A 46 -0.82 -4.25 0.95
C ILE A 46 -0.47 -2.86 1.47
N SER A 47 -0.54 -2.64 2.79
CA SER A 47 -0.13 -1.37 3.40
C SER A 47 1.37 -1.13 3.26
N LEU A 48 2.20 -2.17 3.43
CA LEU A 48 3.64 -2.10 3.22
C LEU A 48 3.99 -1.75 1.76
N ILE A 49 3.39 -2.44 0.78
CA ILE A 49 3.63 -2.14 -0.64
C ILE A 49 3.19 -0.71 -0.97
N SER A 50 2.04 -0.30 -0.46
CA SER A 50 1.52 1.06 -0.65
C SER A 50 2.47 2.10 -0.04
N ALA A 51 3.03 1.84 1.15
CA ALA A 51 4.04 2.70 1.78
C ALA A 51 5.32 2.81 0.94
N LEU A 52 5.78 1.70 0.34
CA LEU A 52 6.93 1.70 -0.54
C LEU A 52 6.68 2.47 -1.85
N ILE A 53 5.50 2.32 -2.46
CA ILE A 53 5.11 3.08 -3.66
C ILE A 53 5.09 4.59 -3.36
N LEU A 54 4.48 4.99 -2.24
CA LEU A 54 4.46 6.39 -1.85
C LEU A 54 5.86 6.93 -1.50
N THR A 55 6.70 6.11 -0.86
CA THR A 55 8.11 6.44 -0.61
C THR A 55 8.87 6.67 -1.91
N LEU A 56 8.64 5.85 -2.94
CA LEU A 56 9.20 6.07 -4.27
C LEU A 56 8.68 7.39 -4.89
N GLY A 57 7.42 7.73 -4.65
CA GLY A 57 6.85 9.04 -4.99
C GLY A 57 7.59 10.20 -4.33
N CYS A 58 7.83 10.12 -3.01
CA CYS A 58 8.62 11.13 -2.28
C CYS A 58 10.05 11.24 -2.80
N ILE A 59 10.71 10.12 -3.12
CA ILE A 59 12.07 10.12 -3.69
C ILE A 59 12.09 10.87 -5.03
N ARG A 60 11.07 10.72 -5.87
CA ARG A 60 10.95 11.42 -7.15
C ARG A 60 10.78 12.94 -7.03
N LEU A 61 10.36 13.45 -5.87
CA LEU A 61 10.32 14.90 -5.63
C LEU A 61 11.74 15.51 -5.55
N ALA A 62 12.71 14.73 -5.07
CA ALA A 62 14.09 15.18 -4.86
C ALA A 62 15.06 14.68 -5.93
N VAL A 63 14.73 13.59 -6.63
CA VAL A 63 15.63 12.89 -7.55
C VAL A 63 14.99 12.77 -8.93
N ALA A 64 15.73 13.23 -9.95
CA ALA A 64 15.32 13.09 -11.34
C ALA A 64 15.13 11.61 -11.74
N SER A 65 14.21 11.35 -12.67
CA SER A 65 13.93 10.00 -13.14
C SER A 65 15.18 9.36 -13.74
N GLY A 66 15.51 8.16 -13.26
CA GLY A 66 16.59 7.33 -13.76
C GLY A 66 16.15 5.88 -13.93
N PRO A 67 16.91 5.05 -14.66
CA PRO A 67 16.52 3.67 -14.98
C PRO A 67 16.23 2.83 -13.72
N VAL A 68 16.96 3.08 -12.62
CA VAL A 68 16.74 2.41 -11.34
C VAL A 68 15.35 2.68 -10.76
N LEU A 69 14.89 3.95 -10.79
CA LEU A 69 13.58 4.33 -10.27
C LEU A 69 12.43 3.78 -11.14
N GLU A 70 12.66 3.57 -12.43
CA GLU A 70 11.70 2.94 -13.34
C GLU A 70 11.55 1.44 -13.10
N VAL A 71 12.68 0.75 -12.88
CA VAL A 71 12.68 -0.67 -12.50
C VAL A 71 12.02 -0.85 -11.13
N ALA A 72 12.38 -0.03 -10.14
CA ALA A 72 11.77 -0.06 -8.81
C ALA A 72 10.25 0.14 -8.87
N ARG A 73 9.78 1.12 -9.67
CA ARG A 73 8.35 1.36 -9.89
C ARG A 73 7.65 0.13 -10.47
N THR A 74 8.23 -0.47 -11.51
CA THR A 74 7.66 -1.66 -12.16
C THR A 74 7.54 -2.82 -11.18
N LEU A 75 8.59 -3.09 -10.40
CA LEU A 75 8.59 -4.16 -9.39
C LEU A 75 7.55 -3.92 -8.30
N LEU A 76 7.42 -2.68 -7.81
CA LEU A 76 6.43 -2.32 -6.80
C LEU A 76 4.99 -2.47 -7.32
N TYR A 77 4.72 -2.09 -8.57
CA TYR A 77 3.40 -2.27 -9.18
C TYR A 77 3.07 -3.74 -9.43
N LEU A 78 4.04 -4.56 -9.83
CA LEU A 78 3.85 -6.02 -9.92
C LEU A 78 3.56 -6.63 -8.55
N ALA A 79 4.30 -6.21 -7.52
CA ALA A 79 4.05 -6.66 -6.14
C ALA A 79 2.64 -6.26 -5.67
N ALA A 80 2.21 -5.02 -5.96
CA ALA A 80 0.87 -4.53 -5.63
C ALA A 80 -0.22 -5.33 -6.34
N LEU A 81 -0.04 -5.62 -7.64
CA LEU A 81 -0.97 -6.43 -8.42
C LEU A 81 -1.12 -7.84 -7.83
N LEU A 82 -0.02 -8.48 -7.46
CA LEU A 82 -0.02 -9.79 -6.83
C LEU A 82 -0.71 -9.76 -5.45
N ALA A 83 -0.44 -8.75 -4.63
CA ALA A 83 -1.07 -8.56 -3.32
C ALA A 83 -2.58 -8.37 -3.43
N LEU A 84 -3.03 -7.50 -4.34
CA LEU A 84 -4.44 -7.25 -4.60
C LEU A 84 -5.15 -8.49 -5.14
N THR A 85 -4.51 -9.20 -6.08
CA THR A 85 -5.06 -10.46 -6.61
C THR A 85 -5.28 -11.48 -5.48
N ARG A 86 -4.30 -11.62 -4.57
CA ARG A 86 -4.42 -12.49 -3.41
C ARG A 86 -5.55 -12.08 -2.48
N LEU A 87 -5.70 -10.78 -2.20
CA LEU A 87 -6.80 -10.25 -1.36
C LEU A 87 -8.18 -10.48 -2.01
N ILE A 88 -8.30 -10.25 -3.31
CA ILE A 88 -9.54 -10.52 -4.07
C ILE A 88 -9.90 -12.00 -3.98
N LEU A 89 -8.94 -12.90 -4.19
CA LEU A 89 -9.17 -14.34 -4.08
C LEU A 89 -9.58 -14.74 -2.65
N LEU A 90 -8.97 -14.16 -1.63
CA LEU A 90 -9.32 -14.40 -0.23
C LEU A 90 -10.75 -13.92 0.07
N PHE A 91 -11.11 -12.73 -0.40
CA PHE A 91 -12.47 -12.20 -0.27
C PHE A 91 -13.50 -13.09 -0.97
N LEU A 92 -13.24 -13.51 -2.22
CA LEU A 92 -14.11 -14.41 -2.96
C LEU A 92 -14.26 -15.77 -2.27
N ARG A 93 -13.21 -16.29 -1.64
CA ARG A 93 -13.26 -17.52 -0.84
C ARG A 93 -14.11 -17.34 0.42
N ALA A 94 -13.90 -16.26 1.17
CA ALA A 94 -14.66 -15.95 2.37
C ALA A 94 -16.17 -15.82 2.07
N GLN A 95 -16.53 -15.15 0.96
CA GLN A 95 -17.93 -15.04 0.55
C GLN A 95 -18.57 -16.38 0.16
N ARG A 96 -17.81 -17.32 -0.41
CA ARG A 96 -18.33 -18.66 -0.76
C ARG A 96 -18.61 -19.51 0.47
N VAL A 97 -17.81 -19.36 1.54
CA VAL A 97 -18.01 -20.09 2.80
C VAL A 97 -19.24 -19.57 3.56
N GLY A 98 -19.43 -18.25 3.61
CA GLY A 98 -20.58 -17.63 4.28
C GLY A 98 -21.95 -17.88 3.62
N LYS A 99 -21.97 -18.38 2.38
CA LYS A 99 -23.21 -18.73 1.64
C LYS A 99 -23.73 -20.15 1.89
N ARG A 100 -23.02 -21.00 2.65
CA ARG A 100 -23.60 -22.30 3.04
C ARG A 100 -24.66 -22.04 4.11
N PRO A 101 -25.95 -22.35 3.86
CA PRO A 101 -26.97 -22.32 4.89
C PRO A 101 -26.52 -23.26 6.01
N LYS A 102 -26.65 -22.82 7.27
CA LYS A 102 -26.65 -23.76 8.39
C LYS A 102 -27.89 -24.65 8.20
N GLU A 103 -27.68 -25.86 7.71
CA GLU A 103 -28.65 -26.96 7.85
C GLU A 103 -28.74 -27.38 9.33
#